data_AF-A0A7K0KR84-F1
#
_entry.id   AF-A0A7K0KR84-F1
#
_cell.length_a   1.000
_cell.length_b   1.000
_cell.length_c   1.000
_cell.angle_alpha   90.00
_cell.angle_beta   90.00
_cell.angle_gamma   90.00
#
_symmetry.space_group_name_H-M   'P 1'
#
loop_
_entity.id
_entity.type
_entity.pdbx_description
1 polymer ?
#
loop_
_entity_poly.entity_id
_entity_poly.type
_entity_poly.pdbx_seq_one_letter_code
_entity_poly.pdbx_strand_id
1 'polypeptide(L)'
;DRRYGAGAGPRAPLDIREEIEVLGTLAGHRLFGGLGGEGLVIRSDEPVDFHPGYKIVNVVPVDSLDEAVAFANVATQTVGVFPPERKVELRDRLVNAGVQRVLTLGRAGTTTRGLPHDGFIPMHRMVRWVGDEDL
;
A
#
# COMPACT_ATOMS: atom_id res chain seq x y z
N ASP A 1 -8.33 -0.54 -12.77
CA ASP A 1 -8.57 -1.95 -13.12
C ASP A 1 -9.24 -2.07 -14.48
N ARG A 2 -10.54 -1.80 -14.67
CA ARG A 2 -11.15 -1.80 -16.03
C ARG A 2 -10.55 -0.81 -17.04
N ARG A 3 -10.00 0.30 -16.54
CA ARG A 3 -9.27 1.28 -17.36
C ARG A 3 -7.96 0.75 -17.95
N TYR A 4 -7.35 -0.25 -17.29
CA TYR A 4 -6.01 -0.75 -17.62
C TYR A 4 -5.96 -2.29 -17.73
N GLY A 5 -7.11 -2.98 -17.70
CA GLY A 5 -7.22 -4.44 -17.56
C GLY A 5 -8.68 -4.92 -17.53
N ALA A 6 -8.89 -6.22 -17.29
CA ALA A 6 -10.21 -6.85 -17.40
C ALA A 6 -11.19 -6.51 -16.24
N GLY A 7 -10.73 -5.83 -15.18
CA GLY A 7 -11.57 -5.59 -14.00
C GLY A 7 -11.69 -6.79 -13.07
N ALA A 8 -11.02 -7.89 -13.38
CA ALA A 8 -10.98 -9.12 -12.60
C ALA A 8 -9.52 -9.44 -12.24
N GLY A 9 -9.30 -9.77 -10.98
CA GLY A 9 -7.99 -10.18 -10.47
C GLY A 9 -7.79 -11.68 -10.56
N PRO A 10 -6.55 -12.15 -10.40
CA PRO A 10 -6.29 -13.58 -10.19
C PRO A 10 -7.04 -14.06 -8.95
N ARG A 11 -7.52 -15.31 -8.97
CA ARG A 11 -8.11 -15.93 -7.79
C ARG A 11 -7.05 -16.11 -6.70
N ALA A 12 -7.46 -15.87 -5.46
CA ALA A 12 -6.60 -16.16 -4.31
C ALA A 12 -6.33 -17.68 -4.19
N PRO A 13 -5.12 -18.07 -3.74
CA PRO A 13 -4.77 -19.42 -3.35
C PRO A 13 -5.79 -20.06 -2.38
N LEU A 14 -5.87 -21.39 -2.34
CA LEU A 14 -6.88 -22.10 -1.55
C LEU A 14 -6.73 -21.83 -0.04
N ASP A 15 -5.51 -21.88 0.47
CA ASP A 15 -5.15 -21.56 1.85
C ASP A 15 -5.64 -20.18 2.28
N ILE A 16 -5.40 -19.14 1.47
CA ILE A 16 -5.91 -17.78 1.74
C ILE A 16 -7.44 -17.73 1.74
N ARG A 17 -8.10 -18.48 0.86
CA ARG A 17 -9.57 -18.52 0.80
C ARG A 17 -10.18 -19.21 2.01
N GLU A 18 -9.60 -20.33 2.44
CA GLU A 18 -10.02 -21.05 3.64
C GLU A 18 -9.83 -20.19 4.90
N GLU A 19 -8.70 -19.48 5.00
CA GLU A 19 -8.45 -18.54 6.09
C GLU A 19 -9.49 -17.41 6.14
N ILE A 20 -9.83 -16.82 4.98
CA ILE A 20 -10.85 -15.76 4.88
C ILE A 20 -12.25 -16.29 5.24
N GLU A 21 -12.58 -17.51 4.86
CA GLU A 21 -13.85 -18.15 5.25
C GLU A 21 -13.94 -18.29 6.77
N VAL A 22 -12.87 -18.71 7.43
CA VAL A 22 -12.79 -18.77 8.90
C VAL A 22 -12.93 -17.37 9.51
N LEU A 23 -12.19 -16.38 9.01
CA LEU A 23 -12.26 -14.99 9.49
C LEU A 23 -13.68 -14.43 9.42
N GLY A 24 -14.44 -14.76 8.37
CA GLY A 24 -15.83 -14.34 8.22
C GLY A 24 -16.78 -14.85 9.30
N THR A 25 -16.40 -15.89 10.04
CA THR A 25 -17.19 -16.43 11.17
C THR A 25 -16.83 -15.80 12.52
N LEU A 26 -15.69 -15.11 12.61
CA LEU A 26 -15.21 -14.50 13.84
C LEU A 26 -15.90 -13.15 14.10
N ALA A 27 -16.16 -12.86 15.38
CA ALA A 27 -16.64 -11.54 15.78
C ALA A 27 -15.63 -10.44 15.39
N GLY A 28 -16.13 -9.23 15.12
CA GLY A 28 -15.30 -8.08 14.70
C GLY A 28 -15.00 -8.01 13.20
N HIS A 29 -15.15 -9.12 12.47
CA HIS A 29 -14.85 -9.19 11.04
C HIS A 29 -16.10 -8.93 10.19
N ARG A 30 -15.93 -8.18 9.09
CA ARG A 30 -16.98 -7.98 8.07
C ARG A 30 -16.38 -8.09 6.69
N LEU A 31 -17.01 -8.91 5.85
CA LEU A 31 -16.59 -9.17 4.48
C LEU A 31 -17.51 -8.46 3.48
N PHE A 32 -16.93 -7.81 2.47
CA PHE A 32 -17.68 -7.15 1.39
C PHE A 32 -17.10 -7.54 0.03
N GLY A 33 -17.94 -8.06 -0.86
CA GLY A 33 -17.52 -8.58 -2.16
C GLY A 33 -17.30 -10.09 -2.11
N GLY A 34 -16.29 -10.59 -2.83
CA GLY A 34 -16.03 -12.02 -2.88
C GLY A 34 -14.70 -12.40 -3.52
N LEU A 35 -14.44 -13.72 -3.51
CA LEU A 35 -13.15 -14.32 -3.85
C LEU A 35 -13.07 -14.80 -5.32
N GLY A 36 -14.07 -14.49 -6.15
CA GLY A 36 -14.16 -14.91 -7.55
C GLY A 36 -13.31 -14.10 -8.54
N GLY A 37 -12.63 -13.05 -8.07
CA GLY A 37 -11.83 -12.10 -8.87
C GLY A 37 -12.41 -10.68 -8.93
N GLU A 38 -13.64 -10.49 -8.46
CA GLU A 38 -14.31 -9.20 -8.26
C GLU A 38 -13.58 -8.32 -7.24
N GLY A 39 -12.99 -8.95 -6.23
CA GLY A 39 -12.28 -8.31 -5.11
C GLY A 39 -13.06 -8.42 -3.81
N LEU A 40 -12.33 -8.38 -2.71
CA LEU A 40 -12.86 -8.55 -1.36
C LEU A 40 -12.31 -7.46 -0.45
N VAL A 41 -13.18 -6.87 0.36
CA VAL A 41 -12.79 -6.01 1.47
C VAL A 41 -13.04 -6.75 2.77
N ILE A 42 -11.99 -6.84 3.60
CA ILE A 42 -12.03 -7.41 4.95
C ILE A 42 -11.91 -6.25 5.93
N ARG A 43 -12.99 -5.95 6.65
CA ARG A 43 -12.94 -4.99 7.76
C ARG A 43 -12.73 -5.76 9.06
N SER A 44 -11.67 -5.44 9.78
CA SER A 44 -11.27 -6.08 11.05
C SER A 44 -10.77 -5.00 12.02
N ASP A 45 -10.66 -5.33 13.30
CA ASP A 45 -10.15 -4.39 14.30
C ASP A 45 -8.61 -4.35 14.34
N GLU A 46 -7.95 -5.40 13.86
CA GLU A 46 -6.49 -5.53 13.73
C GLU A 46 -6.12 -5.99 12.30
N PRO A 47 -4.88 -5.76 11.84
CA PRO A 47 -4.39 -6.31 10.58
C PRO A 47 -4.54 -7.83 10.50
N VAL A 48 -4.88 -8.35 9.33
CA VAL A 48 -4.88 -9.80 9.09
C VAL A 48 -3.45 -10.38 9.08
N ASP A 49 -3.32 -11.65 9.47
CA ASP A 49 -2.02 -12.33 9.60
C ASP A 49 -1.41 -12.81 8.26
N PHE A 50 -2.09 -12.56 7.15
CA PHE A 50 -1.63 -12.88 5.80
C PHE A 50 -1.47 -11.63 4.94
N HIS A 51 -0.72 -11.74 3.85
CA HIS A 51 -0.58 -10.63 2.88
C HIS A 51 -1.84 -10.51 2.00
N PRO A 52 -2.63 -9.42 2.08
CA PRO A 52 -3.87 -9.28 1.30
C PRO A 52 -3.57 -8.95 -0.17
N GLY A 53 -3.29 -9.99 -0.96
CA GLY A 53 -3.09 -9.93 -2.41
C GLY A 53 -4.37 -10.16 -3.21
N TYR A 54 -4.27 -10.41 -4.53
CA TYR A 54 -5.38 -10.94 -5.34
C TYR A 54 -6.67 -10.08 -5.35
N LYS A 55 -6.53 -8.74 -5.27
CA LYS A 55 -7.62 -7.77 -5.09
C LYS A 55 -8.39 -7.91 -3.77
N ILE A 56 -7.73 -8.43 -2.75
CA ILE A 56 -8.18 -8.39 -1.38
C ILE A 56 -7.60 -7.13 -0.74
N VAL A 57 -8.39 -6.42 0.05
CA VAL A 57 -7.94 -5.27 0.86
C VAL A 57 -8.41 -5.49 2.28
N ASN A 58 -7.50 -5.30 3.24
CA ASN A 58 -7.86 -5.23 4.65
C ASN A 58 -8.02 -3.76 5.08
N VAL A 59 -9.11 -3.47 5.78
CA VAL A 59 -9.47 -2.15 6.28
C VAL A 59 -9.53 -2.22 7.80
N VAL A 60 -8.57 -1.58 8.45
CA VAL A 60 -8.49 -1.43 9.90
C VAL A 60 -8.95 -0.02 10.26
N PRO A 61 -10.03 0.16 11.02
CA PRO A 61 -10.46 1.46 11.50
C PRO A 61 -9.48 1.99 12.56
N VAL A 62 -9.24 3.29 12.55
CA VAL A 62 -8.43 4.01 13.54
C VAL A 62 -9.20 5.24 14.00
N ASP A 63 -8.96 5.71 15.22
CA ASP A 63 -9.67 6.86 15.77
C ASP A 63 -9.14 8.18 15.19
N SER A 64 -7.87 8.17 14.76
CA SER A 64 -7.23 9.31 14.10
C SER A 64 -6.27 8.88 13.00
N LEU A 65 -6.02 9.77 12.02
CA LEU A 65 -5.03 9.51 10.97
C LEU A 65 -3.61 9.32 11.53
N ASP A 66 -3.37 9.85 12.72
CA ASP A 66 -2.08 9.81 13.40
C ASP A 66 -1.71 8.40 13.90
N GLU A 67 -2.72 7.67 14.38
CA GLU A 67 -2.59 6.26 14.79
C GLU A 67 -2.24 5.36 13.61
N ALA A 68 -2.69 5.71 12.40
CA ALA A 68 -2.37 4.93 11.20
C ALA A 68 -0.86 4.84 10.93
N VAL A 69 -0.06 5.78 11.45
CA VAL A 69 1.41 5.77 11.31
C VAL A 69 2.01 4.52 11.96
N ALA A 70 1.41 3.98 13.02
CA ALA A 70 1.93 2.81 13.73
C ALA A 70 1.94 1.53 12.89
N PHE A 71 1.12 1.48 11.83
CA PHE A 71 1.08 0.35 10.89
C PHE A 71 2.13 0.47 9.77
N ALA A 72 2.85 1.59 9.69
CA ALA A 72 3.90 1.80 8.71
C ALA A 72 5.28 1.45 9.28
N ASN A 73 6.13 0.86 8.44
CA ASN A 73 7.51 0.53 8.79
C ASN A 73 8.41 0.60 7.54
N VAL A 74 9.67 0.17 7.68
CA VAL A 74 10.67 0.16 6.60
C VAL A 74 10.29 -0.71 5.39
N ALA A 75 9.35 -1.64 5.54
CA ALA A 75 8.80 -2.43 4.44
C ALA A 75 7.61 -1.74 3.74
N THR A 76 7.12 -0.60 4.25
CA THR A 76 6.01 0.15 3.66
C THR A 76 6.48 0.99 2.47
N GLN A 77 6.16 0.52 1.26
CA GLN A 77 6.58 1.15 0.01
C GLN A 77 5.83 2.47 -0.25
N THR A 78 4.50 2.46 -0.20
CA THR A 78 3.65 3.61 -0.52
C THR A 78 2.55 3.77 0.52
N VAL A 79 2.35 5.00 0.99
CA VAL A 79 1.18 5.41 1.77
C VAL A 79 0.39 6.45 0.98
N GLY A 80 -0.89 6.15 0.75
CA GLY A 80 -1.86 7.07 0.16
C GLY A 80 -2.67 7.77 1.24
N VAL A 81 -2.69 9.10 1.24
CA VAL A 81 -3.41 9.92 2.23
C VAL A 81 -4.61 10.60 1.57
N PHE A 82 -5.76 10.57 2.25
CA PHE A 82 -6.95 11.33 1.90
C PHE A 82 -7.60 11.91 3.18
N PRO A 83 -8.08 13.16 3.16
CA PRO A 83 -8.00 14.10 2.04
C PRO A 83 -6.56 14.63 1.82
N PRO A 84 -6.21 15.13 0.61
CA PRO A 84 -4.82 15.44 0.22
C PRO A 84 -4.08 16.39 1.16
N GLU A 85 -4.79 17.36 1.73
CA GLU A 85 -4.30 18.39 2.64
C GLU A 85 -3.74 17.80 3.95
N ARG A 86 -4.27 16.67 4.43
CA ARG A 86 -3.80 16.02 5.66
C ARG A 86 -2.42 15.38 5.51
N LYS A 87 -1.90 15.26 4.29
CA LYS A 87 -0.59 14.67 4.02
C LYS A 87 0.54 15.41 4.75
N VAL A 88 0.44 16.73 4.89
CA VAL A 88 1.47 17.53 5.56
C VAL A 88 1.63 17.16 7.04
N GLU A 89 0.53 16.73 7.68
CA GLU A 89 0.52 16.35 9.10
C GLU A 89 1.21 15.01 9.35
N LEU A 90 1.16 14.09 8.37
CA LEU A 90 1.64 12.73 8.53
C LEU A 90 3.02 12.48 7.92
N ARG A 91 3.40 13.23 6.87
CA ARG A 91 4.54 12.86 6.00
C ARG A 91 5.85 12.69 6.77
N ASP A 92 6.15 13.56 7.74
CA ASP A 92 7.43 13.53 8.44
C ASP A 92 7.53 12.29 9.32
N ARG A 93 6.43 11.94 10.01
CA ARG A 93 6.33 10.74 10.84
C ARG A 93 6.36 9.46 10.00
N LEU A 94 5.66 9.44 8.86
CA LEU A 94 5.68 8.31 7.93
C LEU A 94 7.09 8.09 7.36
N VAL A 95 7.78 9.15 6.96
CA VAL A 95 9.16 9.06 6.45
C VAL A 95 10.11 8.58 7.56
N ASN A 96 9.96 9.09 8.79
CA ASN A 96 10.74 8.61 9.94
C ASN A 96 10.48 7.12 10.26
N ALA A 97 9.27 6.61 9.99
CA ALA A 97 8.94 5.20 10.10
C ALA A 97 9.52 4.33 8.96
N GLY A 98 10.11 4.94 7.93
CA GLY A 98 10.72 4.25 6.79
C GLY A 98 9.86 4.18 5.53
N VAL A 99 8.74 4.90 5.47
CA VAL A 99 7.90 4.95 4.28
C VAL A 99 8.63 5.62 3.11
N GLN A 100 8.61 4.98 1.94
CA GLN A 100 9.38 5.45 0.79
C GLN A 100 8.62 6.47 -0.07
N ARG A 101 7.28 6.37 -0.14
CA ARG A 101 6.42 7.27 -0.92
C ARG A 101 5.18 7.67 -0.14
N VAL A 102 4.99 8.98 0.05
CA VAL A 102 3.75 9.54 0.61
C VAL A 102 3.04 10.35 -0.47
N LEU A 103 1.82 9.94 -0.84
CA LEU A 103 1.08 10.50 -1.96
C LEU A 103 -0.40 10.66 -1.65
N THR A 104 -1.11 11.41 -2.49
CA THR A 104 -2.57 11.48 -2.40
C THR A 104 -3.18 10.14 -2.79
N LEU A 105 -4.12 9.63 -2.01
CA LEU A 105 -4.80 8.36 -2.30
C LEU A 105 -5.35 8.32 -3.74
N GLY A 106 -5.19 7.19 -4.41
CA GLY A 106 -5.54 7.03 -5.83
C GLY A 106 -4.46 7.46 -6.83
N ARG A 107 -3.34 8.06 -6.38
CA ARG A 107 -2.22 8.47 -7.24
C ARG A 107 -1.01 7.52 -7.21
N ALA A 108 -1.15 6.33 -6.62
CA ALA A 108 -0.03 5.39 -6.48
C ALA A 108 0.61 5.00 -7.84
N GLY A 109 -0.23 4.85 -8.88
CA GLY A 109 0.19 4.53 -10.24
C GLY A 109 0.78 5.70 -11.04
N THR A 110 0.76 6.94 -10.51
CA THR A 110 1.41 8.07 -11.17
C THR A 110 2.86 8.17 -10.69
N THR A 111 3.80 7.88 -11.59
CA THR A 111 5.25 8.03 -11.35
C THR A 111 5.85 8.89 -12.47
N THR A 112 6.80 9.74 -12.12
CA THR A 112 7.61 10.51 -13.09
C THR A 112 8.94 9.80 -13.27
N ARG A 113 9.47 9.80 -14.51
CA ARG A 113 10.79 9.23 -14.79
C ARG A 113 11.87 9.94 -13.97
N GLY A 114 12.84 9.18 -13.47
CA GLY A 114 13.95 9.70 -12.67
C GLY A 114 13.66 9.91 -11.19
N LEU A 115 12.43 9.67 -10.71
CA LEU A 115 12.14 9.70 -9.27
C LEU A 115 12.81 8.54 -8.53
N PRO A 116 13.07 8.69 -7.22
CA PRO A 116 13.50 7.58 -6.37
C PRO A 116 12.52 6.41 -6.45
N HIS A 117 13.07 5.21 -6.51
CA HIS A 117 12.32 3.95 -6.45
C HIS A 117 12.94 3.10 -5.35
N ASP A 118 12.11 2.59 -4.46
CA ASP A 118 12.50 1.72 -3.34
C ASP A 118 13.73 2.19 -2.54
N GLY A 119 13.80 3.50 -2.27
CA GLY A 119 14.87 4.11 -1.47
C GLY A 119 16.17 4.39 -2.21
N PHE A 120 16.23 4.19 -3.53
CA PHE A 120 17.41 4.52 -4.35
C PHE A 120 17.04 5.32 -5.60
N ILE A 121 18.03 5.91 -6.28
CA ILE A 121 17.86 6.53 -7.60
C ILE A 121 18.40 5.54 -8.64
N PRO A 122 17.55 4.69 -9.26
CA PRO A 122 18.01 3.57 -10.09
C PRO A 122 18.86 4.04 -11.27
N MET A 123 18.46 5.17 -11.87
CA MET A 123 19.13 5.72 -13.05
C MET A 123 20.56 6.17 -12.76
N HIS A 124 20.86 6.60 -11.52
CA HIS A 124 22.23 7.00 -11.15
C HIS A 124 23.22 5.84 -11.21
N ARG A 125 22.76 4.59 -11.10
CA ARG A 125 23.60 3.40 -11.23
C ARG A 125 23.89 3.01 -12.69
N MET A 126 23.22 3.64 -13.65
CA MET A 126 23.35 3.33 -15.09
C MET A 126 24.20 4.35 -15.84
N VAL A 127 24.74 5.36 -15.13
CA VAL A 127 25.56 6.43 -15.71
C VAL A 127 26.93 6.46 -15.06
N ARG A 128 27.91 6.98 -15.80
CA ARG A 128 29.23 7.32 -15.25
C ARG A 128 29.26 8.79 -14.87
N TRP A 129 29.58 9.08 -13.62
CA TRP A 129 29.86 10.45 -13.17
C TRP A 129 31.31 10.79 -13.49
N VAL A 130 31.54 11.95 -14.09
CA VAL A 130 32.86 12.50 -14.40
C VAL A 130 32.86 13.95 -13.96
N GLY A 131 33.76 14.30 -13.05
CA GLY A 131 34.07 15.68 -12.71
C GLY A 131 35.29 16.14 -13.49
N ASP A 132 35.24 17.37 -14.01
CA ASP A 132 36.38 18.09 -14.60
C ASP A 132 36.54 19.34 -13.74
N GLU A 133 37.58 19.36 -12.89
CA GLU A 133 37.72 20.29 -11.78
C GLU A 133 39.09 20.98 -11.83
N ASP A 134 39.11 22.30 -11.61
CA ASP A 134 40.31 23.16 -11.57
C ASP A 134 40.59 23.76 -10.17
N LEU A 135 40.05 23.17 -9.08
CA LEU A 135 40.19 23.69 -7.71
C LEU A 135 41.59 23.49 -7.11
#